data_AF-A0A2A8V1L6-F1
#
_entry.id   AF-A0A2A8V1L6-F1
#
_cell.length_a   1.000
_cell.length_b   1.000
_cell.length_c   1.000
_cell.angle_alpha   90.00
_cell.angle_beta   90.00
_cell.angle_gamma   90.00
#
_symmetry.space_group_name_H-M   'P 1'
#
loop_
_entity.id
_entity.type
_entity.pdbx_description
1 polymer ?
#
loop_
_entity_poly.entity_id
_entity_poly.type
_entity_poly.pdbx_seq_one_letter_code
_entity_poly.pdbx_strand_id
1 'polypeptide(L)'
;MVLKRKERPMKLLKKGLIRGVIPFGFFHIISLWFMFQGSAAMSSHFFFYGVIVFFLGLASVIYEIRQWSFLRKIIVHYLVMLFTVFPTLLLSGMYPRDSVGDVVGVYFLFNKVGIFLFLTTYFISKWRYRAYMKAQG
;
A
#
# COMPACT_ATOMS: atom_id res chain seq x y z
N MET A 1 -3.47 -35.26 -9.86
CA MET A 1 -3.06 -34.72 -8.54
C MET A 1 -1.89 -33.76 -8.76
N VAL A 2 -2.14 -32.46 -8.90
CA VAL A 2 -1.08 -31.46 -9.18
C VAL A 2 -0.33 -31.18 -7.88
N LEU A 3 0.97 -31.52 -7.84
CA LEU A 3 1.84 -31.26 -6.69
C LEU A 3 1.78 -29.78 -6.30
N LYS A 4 1.17 -29.52 -5.14
CA LYS A 4 0.90 -28.19 -4.59
C LYS A 4 2.23 -27.58 -4.14
N ARG A 5 2.92 -26.89 -5.05
CA ARG A 5 4.20 -26.21 -4.77
C ARG A 5 3.98 -25.20 -3.64
N LYS A 6 4.48 -25.51 -2.44
CA LYS A 6 4.63 -24.58 -1.31
C LYS A 6 5.50 -23.43 -1.82
N GLU A 7 4.91 -22.27 -2.11
CA GLU A 7 5.70 -21.11 -2.52
C GLU A 7 6.66 -20.75 -1.36
N ARG A 8 7.96 -20.78 -1.62
CA ARG A 8 8.98 -20.47 -0.60
C ARG A 8 8.82 -19.00 -0.19
N PRO A 9 8.94 -18.66 1.11
CA PRO A 9 8.74 -17.30 1.63
C PRO A 9 9.58 -16.25 0.89
N MET A 10 10.79 -16.61 0.46
CA MET A 10 11.67 -15.75 -0.34
C MET A 10 11.06 -15.31 -1.68
N LYS A 11 10.21 -16.13 -2.32
CA LYS A 11 9.56 -15.77 -3.59
C LYS A 11 8.49 -14.71 -3.39
N LEU A 12 7.72 -14.80 -2.30
CA LEU A 12 6.70 -13.81 -1.95
C LEU A 12 7.37 -12.48 -1.59
N LEU A 13 8.39 -12.50 -0.74
CA LEU A 13 9.15 -11.31 -0.38
C LEU A 13 9.70 -10.59 -1.63
N LYS A 14 10.34 -11.33 -2.55
CA LYS A 14 10.85 -10.76 -3.80
C LYS A 14 9.75 -10.12 -4.65
N LYS A 15 8.57 -10.75 -4.76
CA LYS A 15 7.41 -10.15 -5.47
C LYS A 15 6.97 -8.85 -4.82
N GLY A 16 6.84 -8.81 -3.50
CA GLY A 16 6.46 -7.60 -2.75
C GLY A 16 7.46 -6.48 -2.93
N LEU A 17 8.75 -6.81 -2.83
CA LEU A 17 9.83 -5.86 -3.03
C LEU A 17 9.78 -5.25 -4.44
N ILE A 18 9.62 -6.06 -5.48
CA ILE A 18 9.51 -5.56 -6.87
C ILE A 18 8.30 -4.61 -7.01
N ARG A 19 7.14 -4.99 -6.45
CA ARG A 19 5.91 -4.17 -6.49
C ARG A 19 6.06 -2.85 -5.74
N GLY A 20 6.87 -2.79 -4.69
CA GLY A 20 7.15 -1.57 -3.95
C GLY A 20 8.22 -0.71 -4.61
N VAL A 21 9.34 -1.31 -5.02
CA VAL A 21 10.53 -0.60 -5.53
C VAL A 21 10.27 0.10 -6.86
N ILE A 22 9.52 -0.52 -7.78
CA ILE A 22 9.22 0.08 -9.09
C ILE A 22 8.53 1.45 -8.93
N PRO A 23 7.35 1.55 -8.29
CA PRO A 23 6.69 2.84 -8.10
C PRO A 23 7.44 3.75 -7.12
N PHE A 24 8.15 3.21 -6.12
CA PHE A 24 9.02 4.00 -5.25
C PHE A 24 10.06 4.77 -6.06
N GLY A 25 10.78 4.09 -6.97
CA GLY A 25 11.77 4.71 -7.82
C GLY A 25 11.18 5.82 -8.68
N PHE A 26 9.98 5.61 -9.24
CA PHE A 26 9.26 6.63 -10.00
C PHE A 26 8.98 7.90 -9.17
N PHE A 27 8.41 7.73 -7.97
CA PHE A 27 8.14 8.85 -7.07
C PHE A 27 9.42 9.55 -6.60
N HIS A 28 10.50 8.79 -6.42
CA HIS A 28 11.79 9.33 -6.02
C HIS A 28 12.44 10.17 -7.13
N ILE A 29 12.31 9.76 -8.40
CA ILE A 29 12.75 10.56 -9.56
C ILE A 29 11.98 11.89 -9.60
N ILE A 30 10.67 11.87 -9.39
CA ILE A 30 9.85 13.10 -9.33
C ILE A 30 10.27 13.98 -8.15
N SER A 31 10.52 13.38 -6.98
CA SER A 31 11.00 14.09 -5.79
C SER A 31 12.32 14.82 -6.06
N LEU A 32 13.29 14.16 -6.70
CA LEU A 32 14.56 14.77 -7.10
C LEU A 32 14.36 15.87 -8.14
N TRP A 33 13.47 15.67 -9.10
CA TRP A 33 13.13 16.68 -10.10
C TRP A 33 12.62 17.98 -9.46
N PHE A 34 11.68 17.89 -8.50
CA PHE A 34 11.21 19.08 -7.77
C PHE A 34 12.28 19.71 -6.88
N MET A 35 13.23 18.90 -6.37
CA MET A 35 14.38 19.43 -5.63
C MET A 35 15.26 20.29 -6.53
N PHE A 36 15.55 19.85 -7.77
CA PHE A 36 16.31 20.64 -8.75
C PHE A 36 15.58 21.92 -9.18
N GLN A 37 14.24 21.93 -9.14
CA GLN A 37 13.43 23.12 -9.40
C GLN A 37 13.34 24.08 -8.20
N GLY A 38 13.99 23.76 -7.07
CA GLY A 38 13.97 24.58 -5.86
C GLY A 38 12.69 24.42 -5.03
N SER A 39 11.80 23.49 -5.36
CA SER A 39 10.56 23.24 -4.61
C SER A 39 10.75 22.16 -3.55
N ALA A 40 11.34 22.54 -2.41
CA ALA A 40 11.61 21.61 -1.30
C ALA A 40 10.34 20.96 -0.73
N ALA A 41 9.23 21.71 -0.66
CA ALA A 41 7.95 21.19 -0.17
C ALA A 41 7.40 20.07 -1.07
N MET A 42 7.36 20.30 -2.39
CA MET A 42 6.88 19.29 -3.34
C MET A 42 7.82 18.08 -3.41
N SER A 43 9.12 18.32 -3.35
CA SER A 43 10.13 17.24 -3.27
C SER A 43 9.86 16.32 -2.07
N SER A 44 9.63 16.90 -0.88
CA SER A 44 9.29 16.16 0.34
C SER A 44 8.00 15.35 0.18
N HIS A 45 6.93 15.95 -0.36
CA HIS A 45 5.66 15.25 -0.57
C HIS A 45 5.83 14.01 -1.45
N PHE A 46 6.52 14.14 -2.59
CA PHE A 46 6.75 13.01 -3.50
C PHE A 46 7.68 11.95 -2.90
N PHE A 47 8.64 12.34 -2.06
CA PHE A 47 9.46 11.39 -1.30
C PHE A 47 8.59 10.52 -0.39
N PHE A 48 7.74 11.15 0.44
CA PHE A 48 6.85 10.43 1.35
C PHE A 48 5.79 9.61 0.62
N TYR A 49 5.25 10.08 -0.51
CA TYR A 49 4.39 9.26 -1.38
C TYR A 49 5.10 8.02 -1.90
N GLY A 50 6.36 8.14 -2.31
CA GLY A 50 7.18 7.00 -2.67
C GLY A 50 7.26 5.97 -1.53
N VAL A 51 7.60 6.41 -0.31
CA VAL A 51 7.68 5.53 0.86
C VAL A 51 6.35 4.84 1.16
N ILE A 52 5.23 5.56 1.08
CA ILE A 52 3.89 4.98 1.28
C ILE A 52 3.62 3.89 0.24
N VAL A 53 3.86 4.17 -1.04
CA VAL A 53 3.60 3.21 -2.13
C VAL A 53 4.54 2.01 -2.07
N PHE A 54 5.78 2.21 -1.60
CA PHE A 54 6.71 1.10 -1.32
C PHE A 54 6.10 0.10 -0.34
N PHE A 55 5.62 0.57 0.82
CA PHE A 55 5.00 -0.30 1.81
C PHE A 55 3.68 -0.91 1.32
N LEU A 56 2.91 -0.17 0.52
CA LEU A 56 1.69 -0.69 -0.12
C LEU A 56 2.01 -1.89 -1.04
N GLY A 57 3.04 -1.76 -1.88
CA GLY A 57 3.54 -2.81 -2.75
C GLY A 57 4.11 -4.00 -1.99
N LEU A 58 4.91 -3.74 -0.94
CA LEU A 58 5.51 -4.78 -0.11
C LEU A 58 4.45 -5.57 0.66
N ALA A 59 3.52 -4.90 1.31
CA ALA A 59 2.44 -5.51 2.11
C ALA A 59 1.40 -6.24 1.24
N SER A 60 1.36 -6.01 -0.08
CA SER A 60 0.45 -6.71 -1.00
C SER A 60 0.61 -8.24 -0.95
N VAL A 61 1.81 -8.73 -0.64
CA VAL A 61 2.12 -10.17 -0.59
C VAL A 61 1.36 -10.90 0.52
N ILE A 62 0.88 -10.18 1.53
CA ILE A 62 0.08 -10.74 2.63
C ILE A 62 -1.16 -11.44 2.07
N TYR A 63 -1.77 -10.88 1.01
CA TYR A 63 -2.95 -11.46 0.39
C TYR A 63 -2.66 -12.76 -0.39
N GLU A 64 -1.43 -12.97 -0.84
CA GLU A 64 -0.98 -14.18 -1.56
C GLU A 64 -0.72 -15.38 -0.64
N ILE A 65 -0.67 -15.18 0.68
CA ILE A 65 -0.41 -16.25 1.66
C ILE A 65 -1.61 -17.20 1.72
N ARG A 66 -1.61 -18.27 0.92
CA ARG A 66 -2.74 -19.21 0.78
C ARG A 66 -3.17 -19.91 2.08
N GLN A 67 -2.25 -20.07 3.03
CA GLN A 67 -2.47 -20.75 4.31
C GLN A 67 -3.23 -19.88 5.34
N TRP A 68 -3.36 -18.57 5.11
CA TRP A 68 -4.05 -17.68 6.04
C TRP A 68 -5.50 -17.47 5.64
N SER A 69 -6.38 -17.45 6.63
CA SER A 69 -7.77 -17.02 6.44
C SER A 69 -7.82 -15.58 5.95
N PHE A 70 -8.91 -15.22 5.27
CA PHE A 70 -9.10 -13.87 4.76
C PHE A 70 -9.06 -12.82 5.87
N LEU A 71 -9.71 -13.10 7.01
CA LEU A 71 -9.70 -12.21 8.18
C LEU A 71 -8.28 -12.01 8.71
N ARG A 72 -7.49 -13.09 8.82
CA ARG A 72 -6.08 -13.00 9.28
C ARG A 72 -5.24 -12.12 8.34
N LYS A 73 -5.45 -12.21 7.03
CA LYS A 73 -4.75 -11.37 6.04
C LYS A 73 -5.08 -9.89 6.22
N ILE A 74 -6.36 -9.56 6.41
CA ILE A 74 -6.80 -8.17 6.62
C ILE A 74 -6.19 -7.60 7.89
N ILE A 75 -6.28 -8.33 9.01
CA ILE A 75 -5.75 -7.87 10.29
C ILE A 75 -4.24 -7.63 10.19
N VAL A 76 -3.48 -8.57 9.63
CA VAL A 76 -2.03 -8.42 9.49
C VAL A 76 -1.68 -7.29 8.51
N HIS A 77 -2.39 -7.17 7.39
CA HIS A 77 -2.20 -6.06 6.45
C HIS A 77 -2.46 -4.71 7.13
N TYR A 78 -3.58 -4.58 7.85
CA TYR A 78 -3.92 -3.37 8.59
C TYR A 78 -2.85 -3.01 9.62
N LEU A 79 -2.38 -3.98 10.43
CA LEU A 79 -1.33 -3.74 11.40
C LEU A 79 -0.03 -3.27 10.74
N VAL A 80 0.39 -3.92 9.64
CA VAL A 80 1.58 -3.47 8.89
C VAL A 80 1.40 -2.04 8.41
N MET A 81 0.24 -1.69 7.84
CA MET A 81 -0.05 -0.33 7.39
C MET A 81 -0.08 0.69 8.54
N LEU A 82 -0.62 0.30 9.70
CA LEU A 82 -0.67 1.13 10.90
C LEU A 82 0.73 1.39 11.47
N PHE A 83 1.68 0.47 11.36
CA PHE A 83 3.04 0.66 11.85
C PHE A 83 4.02 1.23 10.81
N THR A 84 3.65 1.26 9.53
CA THR A 84 4.52 1.75 8.45
C THR A 84 3.99 3.03 7.82
N VAL A 85 2.79 2.99 7.25
CA VAL A 85 2.20 4.12 6.51
C VAL A 85 1.67 5.19 7.43
N PHE A 86 1.02 4.85 8.55
CA PHE A 86 0.50 5.88 9.46
C PHE A 86 1.61 6.75 10.07
N PRO A 87 2.72 6.22 10.60
CA PRO A 87 3.86 7.03 11.02
C PRO A 87 4.45 7.86 9.87
N THR A 88 4.52 7.28 8.66
CA THR A 88 4.98 8.00 7.47
C THR A 88 4.08 9.21 7.15
N LEU A 89 2.76 9.10 7.30
CA LEU A 89 1.82 10.21 7.15
C LEU A 89 2.08 11.32 8.18
N LEU A 90 2.30 10.96 9.44
CA LEU A 90 2.59 11.93 10.51
C LEU A 90 3.94 12.62 10.31
N LEU A 91 4.95 11.89 9.83
CA LEU A 91 6.30 12.42 9.58
C LEU A 91 6.38 13.28 8.32
N SER A 92 5.44 13.12 7.39
CA SER A 92 5.51 13.76 6.07
C SER A 92 5.40 15.29 6.08
N GLY A 93 4.87 15.88 7.15
CA GLY A 93 4.59 17.31 7.23
C GLY A 93 3.39 17.76 6.38
N MET A 94 2.68 16.84 5.74
CA MET A 94 1.49 17.14 4.92
C MET A 94 0.23 17.43 5.75
N TYR A 95 0.24 17.07 7.03
CA TYR A 95 -0.90 17.20 7.93
C TYR A 95 -0.49 17.96 9.19
N PRO A 96 -1.42 18.77 9.75
CA PRO A 96 -1.25 19.33 11.09
C PRO A 96 -0.97 18.23 12.11
N ARG A 97 -0.14 18.54 13.10
CA ARG A 97 0.30 17.58 14.13
C ARG A 97 0.66 18.28 15.44
N ASP A 98 0.11 19.47 15.64
CA ASP A 98 0.40 20.36 16.77
C ASP A 98 -0.41 19.96 18.01
N SER A 99 -1.49 19.20 17.81
CA SER A 99 -2.34 18.69 18.88
C SER A 99 -2.64 17.20 18.75
N VAL A 100 -3.06 16.58 19.86
CA VAL A 100 -3.58 15.20 19.86
C VAL A 100 -4.81 15.07 18.94
N GLY A 101 -5.63 16.12 18.84
CA GLY A 101 -6.78 16.18 17.95
C GLY A 101 -6.39 16.03 16.48
N ASP A 102 -5.28 16.65 16.07
CA ASP A 102 -4.78 16.54 14.69
C ASP A 102 -4.32 15.12 14.37
N VAL A 103 -3.58 14.49 15.29
CA VAL A 103 -3.13 13.09 15.14
C VAL A 103 -4.31 12.14 15.03
N VAL A 104 -5.35 12.33 15.86
CA VAL A 104 -6.60 11.57 15.78
C VAL A 104 -7.31 11.82 14.44
N GLY A 105 -7.31 13.05 13.94
CA GLY A 105 -7.83 13.40 12.62
C GLY A 105 -7.12 12.65 11.48
N VAL A 106 -5.78 12.63 11.51
CA VAL A 106 -4.96 11.86 10.55
C VAL A 106 -5.23 10.36 10.66
N TYR A 107 -5.43 9.85 11.87
CA TYR A 107 -5.80 8.44 12.08
C TYR A 107 -7.16 8.12 11.44
N PHE A 108 -8.18 8.96 11.62
CA PHE A 108 -9.46 8.77 10.94
C PHE A 108 -9.33 8.86 9.42
N LEU A 109 -8.53 9.79 8.89
CA LEU A 109 -8.26 9.89 7.46
C LEU A 109 -7.58 8.62 6.92
N PHE A 110 -6.57 8.12 7.61
CA PHE A 110 -5.88 6.86 7.29
C PHE A 110 -6.87 5.69 7.20
N ASN A 111 -7.76 5.55 8.19
CA ASN A 111 -8.77 4.49 8.18
C ASN A 111 -9.80 4.67 7.05
N LYS A 112 -10.27 5.89 6.79
CA LYS A 112 -11.19 6.20 5.68
C LYS A 112 -10.58 5.80 4.33
N VAL A 113 -9.33 6.19 4.08
CA VAL A 113 -8.60 5.82 2.85
C VAL A 113 -8.38 4.31 2.78
N GLY A 114 -8.03 3.66 3.89
CA GLY A 114 -7.88 2.20 3.95
C GLY A 114 -9.17 1.45 3.58
N ILE A 115 -10.31 1.87 4.10
CA ILE A 115 -11.63 1.33 3.75
C ILE A 115 -11.93 1.58 2.27
N PHE A 116 -11.67 2.79 1.77
CA PHE A 116 -11.87 3.13 0.36
C PHE A 116 -11.05 2.24 -0.57
N LEU A 117 -9.75 2.08 -0.31
CA LEU A 117 -8.86 1.21 -1.10
C LEU A 117 -9.30 -0.27 -1.05
N PHE A 118 -9.73 -0.74 0.12
CA PHE A 118 -10.24 -2.09 0.29
C PHE A 118 -11.51 -2.32 -0.54
N LEU A 119 -12.48 -1.42 -0.45
CA LEU A 119 -13.72 -1.49 -1.22
C LEU A 119 -13.46 -1.43 -2.73
N THR A 120 -12.61 -0.50 -3.18
CA THR A 120 -12.23 -0.40 -4.59
C THR A 120 -11.63 -1.72 -5.10
N THR A 121 -10.71 -2.32 -4.34
CA THR A 121 -10.11 -3.61 -4.70
C THR A 121 -11.15 -4.73 -4.75
N TYR A 122 -12.09 -4.76 -3.80
CA TYR A 122 -13.19 -5.73 -3.78
C TYR A 122 -14.10 -5.59 -5.00
N PHE A 123 -14.51 -4.36 -5.35
CA PHE A 123 -15.35 -4.11 -6.53
C PHE A 123 -14.64 -4.47 -7.83
N ILE A 124 -13.36 -4.11 -7.98
CA ILE A 124 -12.56 -4.51 -9.15
C ILE A 124 -12.48 -6.03 -9.27
N SER A 125 -12.21 -6.74 -8.17
CA SER A 125 -12.16 -8.21 -8.17
C SER A 125 -13.50 -8.82 -8.55
N LYS A 126 -14.60 -8.29 -8.00
CA LYS A 126 -15.96 -8.76 -8.31
C LYS A 126 -16.34 -8.51 -9.76
N TRP A 127 -15.99 -7.35 -10.31
CA TRP A 127 -16.24 -7.01 -11.71
C TRP A 127 -15.44 -7.90 -12.67
N ARG A 128 -14.15 -8.11 -12.40
CA ARG A 128 -13.30 -9.03 -13.18
C ARG A 128 -13.83 -10.46 -13.18
N TYR A 129 -14.28 -10.95 -12.02
CA TYR A 129 -14.90 -12.28 -11.93
C TYR A 129 -16.16 -12.40 -12.79
N ARG A 130 -17.04 -11.38 -12.76
CA ARG A 130 -18.24 -11.36 -13.60
C ARG A 130 -17.92 -11.32 -15.09
N ALA A 131 -16.93 -10.52 -15.50
CA ALA A 131 -16.51 -10.43 -16.89
C ALA A 131 -15.94 -11.76 -17.41
N TYR A 132 -15.12 -12.45 -16.59
CA TYR A 132 -14.58 -13.77 -16.91
C TYR A 132 -15.69 -14.81 -17.11
N MET A 133 -16.70 -14.85 -16.23
CA MET A 133 -17.81 -15.79 -16.38
C MET A 133 -18.65 -15.52 -17.64
N LYS A 134 -18.82 -14.26 -18.05
CA LYS A 134 -19.53 -13.90 -19.29
C LYS A 134 -18.76 -14.30 -20.56
N ALA A 135 -17.44 -14.38 -20.50
CA ALA A 135 -16.62 -14.76 -21.66
C ALA A 135 -16.54 -16.29 -21.87
N GLN A 136 -17.06 -17.09 -20.93
CA GLN A 136 -17.02 -18.56 -20.97
C GLN A 136 -18.38 -19.23 -21.21
N GLY A 137 -19.46 -18.45 -21.25
CA GLY A 137 -20.81 -18.92 -21.61
C GLY A 137 -21.25 -18.28 -22.90
#